data_AF-A0A6P8MCH2-F1
#
_entry.id   AF-A0A6P8MCH2-F1
#
_cell.length_a   1.000
_cell.length_b   1.000
_cell.length_c   1.000
_cell.angle_alpha   90.00
_cell.angle_beta   90.00
_cell.angle_gamma   90.00
#
_symmetry.space_group_name_H-M   'P 1'
#
loop_
_entity.id
_entity.type
_entity.pdbx_description
1 polymer ?
#
loop_
_entity_poly.entity_id
_entity_poly.type
_entity_poly.pdbx_seq_one_letter_code
_entity_poly.pdbx_strand_id
1 'polypeptide(L)'
;MEDLADQIAHLCLEKYNKLGKNGKPSEKEWTVLSGIVLKKKDNSLTLVALATGTKCLGKLDLINTKIYEEGCRLSDSHAEILVRRAFLRYLYEQINFLLSDSKSDVFTIDDQKKIKINDKISFHFFTSQTPCGDCSIFLKEEFYEDDAPPAKIIKCDYNNRVETIESNTDKKEKQIIKDIYRTGAKCIKSEKCQDPHLPGINYHVVGPLRTKPGRGNPTLSLSCSDKMAKWNLLGVQGSLLSILIPPIKMETIVVGGNSPFSLEAMERGLYKRFNEKRY
;
A
#
# COMPACT_ATOMS: atom_id res chain seq x y z
N MET A 1 26.49 -9.89 7.24
CA MET A 1 25.54 -10.67 6.44
C MET A 1 24.35 -9.76 6.23
N GLU A 2 23.96 -9.49 4.99
CA GLU A 2 22.88 -8.55 4.68
C GLU A 2 21.54 -9.06 5.22
N ASP A 3 20.73 -8.18 5.83
CA ASP A 3 19.44 -8.57 6.40
C ASP A 3 18.46 -9.03 5.29
N LEU A 4 17.51 -9.91 5.63
CA LEU A 4 16.54 -10.42 4.65
C LEU A 4 15.72 -9.29 4.01
N ALA A 5 15.35 -8.26 4.78
CA ALA A 5 14.61 -7.12 4.26
C ALA A 5 15.42 -6.35 3.21
N ASP A 6 16.72 -6.14 3.47
CA ASP A 6 17.65 -5.49 2.54
C ASP A 6 17.82 -6.32 1.26
N GLN A 7 18.00 -7.65 1.37
CA GLN A 7 18.10 -8.52 0.20
C GLN A 7 16.85 -8.47 -0.69
N ILE A 8 15.66 -8.47 -0.09
CA ILE A 8 14.38 -8.35 -0.81
C ILE A 8 14.28 -6.99 -1.52
N ALA A 9 14.62 -5.90 -0.82
CA ALA A 9 14.58 -4.55 -1.36
C ALA A 9 15.58 -4.39 -2.52
N HIS A 10 16.82 -4.84 -2.33
CA HIS A 10 17.87 -4.83 -3.35
C HIS A 10 17.45 -5.59 -4.59
N LEU A 11 16.90 -6.80 -4.46
CA LEU A 11 16.45 -7.58 -5.61
C LEU A 11 15.36 -6.86 -6.43
N CYS A 12 14.42 -6.19 -5.75
CA CYS A 12 13.38 -5.40 -6.40
C CYS A 12 13.95 -4.17 -7.12
N LEU A 13 14.82 -3.41 -6.44
CA LEU A 13 15.43 -2.19 -6.97
C LEU A 13 16.39 -2.48 -8.13
N GLU A 14 17.21 -3.53 -8.01
CA GLU A 14 18.14 -3.96 -9.05
C GLU A 14 17.37 -4.37 -10.31
N LYS A 15 16.33 -5.19 -10.18
CA LYS A 15 15.48 -5.57 -11.33
C LYS A 15 14.85 -4.34 -11.96
N TYR A 16 14.30 -3.43 -11.14
CA TYR A 16 13.70 -2.19 -11.63
C TYR A 16 14.73 -1.35 -12.40
N ASN A 17 15.95 -1.18 -11.88
CA ASN A 17 17.00 -0.41 -12.53
C ASN A 17 17.42 -0.99 -13.89
N LYS A 18 17.41 -2.32 -14.03
CA LYS A 18 17.67 -3.01 -15.31
C LYS A 18 16.56 -2.88 -16.36
N LEU A 19 15.33 -2.49 -15.98
CA LEU A 19 14.26 -2.25 -16.95
C LEU A 19 14.59 -1.05 -17.85
N GLY A 20 14.13 -1.10 -19.11
CA GLY A 20 14.23 0.03 -20.03
C GLY A 20 13.51 1.29 -19.53
N LYS A 21 13.67 2.40 -20.28
CA LYS A 21 13.06 3.70 -19.91
C LYS A 21 11.52 3.68 -20.00
N ASN A 22 10.95 2.80 -20.81
CA ASN A 22 9.50 2.68 -20.97
C ASN A 22 8.85 2.18 -19.68
N GLY A 23 7.93 2.98 -19.12
CA GLY A 23 7.24 2.67 -17.88
C GLY A 23 7.96 3.15 -16.61
N LYS A 24 9.12 3.81 -16.72
CA LYS A 24 9.75 4.55 -15.62
C LYS A 24 9.29 6.01 -15.64
N PRO A 25 9.16 6.66 -14.46
CA PRO A 25 8.90 8.09 -14.39
C PRO A 25 10.07 8.88 -14.98
N SER A 26 9.76 10.01 -15.62
CA SER A 26 10.75 11.05 -15.94
C SER A 26 11.22 11.80 -14.68
N GLU A 27 12.20 12.71 -14.81
CA GLU A 27 12.76 13.47 -13.68
C GLU A 27 11.73 14.31 -12.90
N LYS A 28 10.61 14.66 -13.54
CA LYS A 28 9.51 15.44 -12.93
C LYS A 28 8.39 14.56 -12.37
N GLU A 29 8.52 13.25 -12.51
CA GLU A 29 7.52 12.29 -12.13
C GLU A 29 8.02 11.43 -10.97
N TRP A 30 7.07 10.96 -10.19
CA TRP A 30 7.32 10.11 -9.04
C TRP A 30 6.42 8.89 -9.13
N THR A 31 6.91 7.74 -8.67
CA THR A 31 6.13 6.51 -8.58
C THR A 31 6.48 5.72 -7.33
N VAL A 32 5.60 4.77 -6.99
CA VAL A 32 5.88 3.73 -6.00
C VAL A 32 6.29 2.47 -6.75
N LEU A 33 7.21 1.70 -6.19
CA LEU A 33 7.63 0.39 -6.67
C LEU A 33 7.17 -0.67 -5.66
N SER A 34 6.63 -1.78 -6.14
CA SER A 34 6.32 -2.93 -5.29
C SER A 34 6.75 -4.23 -5.96
N GLY A 35 7.15 -5.20 -5.14
CA GLY A 35 7.67 -6.49 -5.58
C GLY A 35 7.10 -7.64 -4.72
N ILE A 36 7.08 -8.84 -5.28
CA ILE A 36 6.85 -10.08 -4.52
C ILE A 36 8.01 -11.01 -4.80
N VAL A 37 8.67 -11.47 -3.74
CA VAL A 37 9.83 -12.35 -3.78
C VAL A 37 9.46 -13.71 -3.20
N LEU A 38 9.77 -14.77 -3.94
CA LEU A 38 9.74 -16.15 -3.49
C LEU A 38 11.06 -16.46 -2.79
N LYS A 39 11.01 -16.98 -1.57
CA LYS A 39 12.15 -17.57 -0.87
C LYS A 39 11.98 -19.08 -0.80
N LYS A 40 13.03 -19.84 -1.16
CA LYS A 40 13.06 -21.30 -1.01
C LYS A 40 13.82 -21.70 0.27
N LYS A 41 13.68 -22.96 0.70
CA LYS A 41 14.34 -23.53 1.91
C LYS A 41 15.87 -23.41 1.91
N ASP A 42 16.51 -23.39 0.74
CA ASP A 42 17.95 -23.16 0.59
C ASP A 42 18.35 -21.68 0.73
N ASN A 43 17.40 -20.81 1.11
CA ASN A 43 17.50 -19.35 1.17
C ASN A 43 17.69 -18.66 -0.19
N SER A 44 17.50 -19.35 -1.31
CA SER A 44 17.46 -18.67 -2.61
C SER A 44 16.24 -17.76 -2.72
N LEU A 45 16.46 -16.56 -3.27
CA LEU A 45 15.44 -15.53 -3.48
C LEU A 45 15.20 -15.32 -4.98
N THR A 46 13.93 -15.33 -5.38
CA THR A 46 13.51 -15.08 -6.75
C THR A 46 12.41 -14.03 -6.77
N LEU A 47 12.61 -12.94 -7.51
CA LEU A 47 11.58 -11.94 -7.74
C LEU A 47 10.56 -12.46 -8.75
N VAL A 48 9.33 -12.69 -8.30
CA VAL A 48 8.27 -13.33 -9.11
C VAL A 48 7.24 -12.33 -9.66
N ALA A 49 7.16 -11.14 -9.06
CA ALA A 49 6.33 -10.05 -9.57
C ALA A 49 6.94 -8.70 -9.21
N LEU A 50 6.81 -7.72 -10.12
CA LEU A 50 7.27 -6.35 -9.92
C LEU A 50 6.28 -5.40 -10.62
N ALA A 51 5.95 -4.28 -9.98
CA ALA A 51 5.10 -3.26 -10.58
C ALA A 51 5.38 -1.87 -10.02
N THR A 52 5.06 -0.84 -10.81
CA THR A 52 5.02 0.55 -10.36
C THR A 52 3.66 1.17 -10.58
N GLY A 53 3.30 2.18 -9.78
CA GLY A 53 2.12 3.00 -10.03
C GLY A 53 1.51 3.63 -8.80
N THR A 54 0.71 4.67 -9.01
CA THR A 54 0.16 5.52 -7.93
C THR A 54 -1.24 6.08 -8.23
N LYS A 55 -1.94 5.53 -9.22
CA LYS A 55 -3.18 6.13 -9.75
C LYS A 55 -4.33 5.13 -9.76
N CYS A 56 -5.54 5.64 -9.74
CA CYS A 56 -6.79 4.88 -9.83
C CYS A 56 -7.73 5.54 -10.83
N LEU A 57 -8.63 4.76 -11.42
CA LEU A 57 -9.73 5.29 -12.22
C LEU A 57 -10.77 5.96 -11.30
N GLY A 58 -11.32 7.09 -11.75
CA GLY A 58 -12.43 7.74 -11.06
C GLY A 58 -13.72 6.92 -11.12
N LYS A 59 -14.66 7.17 -10.21
CA LYS A 59 -15.97 6.51 -10.18
C LYS A 59 -16.71 6.72 -11.51
N LEU A 60 -16.72 7.94 -12.04
CA LEU A 60 -17.39 8.23 -13.31
C LEU A 60 -16.73 7.51 -14.48
N ASP A 61 -15.39 7.48 -14.52
CA ASP A 61 -14.68 6.73 -15.57
C ASP A 61 -15.04 5.25 -15.52
N LEU A 62 -15.15 4.67 -14.32
CA LEU A 62 -15.51 3.27 -14.14
C LEU A 62 -16.95 2.99 -14.57
N ILE A 63 -17.91 3.80 -14.14
CA ILE A 63 -19.34 3.64 -14.47
C ILE A 63 -19.60 3.88 -15.95
N ASN A 64 -18.92 4.84 -16.56
CA ASN A 64 -19.07 5.16 -17.98
C ASN A 64 -18.22 4.25 -18.88
N THR A 65 -17.65 3.16 -18.33
CA THR A 65 -16.98 2.15 -19.16
C THR A 65 -18.00 1.53 -20.09
N LYS A 66 -17.72 1.54 -21.39
CA LYS A 66 -18.60 0.93 -22.38
C LYS A 66 -18.65 -0.58 -22.14
N ILE A 67 -19.79 -1.20 -22.46
CA ILE A 67 -20.02 -2.63 -22.17
C ILE A 67 -18.92 -3.56 -22.75
N TYR A 68 -18.40 -3.25 -23.95
CA TYR A 68 -17.35 -4.05 -24.59
C TYR A 68 -15.95 -3.82 -23.98
N GLU A 69 -15.80 -2.84 -23.09
CA GLU A 69 -14.58 -2.57 -22.32
C GLU A 69 -14.69 -3.06 -20.86
N GLU A 70 -15.81 -3.69 -20.49
CA GLU A 70 -15.98 -4.31 -19.18
C GLU A 70 -14.94 -5.44 -18.99
N GLY A 71 -14.26 -5.41 -17.84
CA GLY A 71 -13.15 -6.31 -17.56
C GLY A 71 -11.81 -5.93 -18.22
N CYS A 72 -11.80 -4.98 -19.15
CA CYS A 72 -10.59 -4.55 -19.88
C CYS A 72 -9.85 -3.37 -19.21
N ARG A 73 -10.44 -2.74 -18.19
CA ARG A 73 -9.88 -1.56 -17.51
C ARG A 73 -9.41 -1.87 -16.10
N LEU A 74 -8.29 -1.26 -15.69
CA LEU A 74 -7.74 -1.40 -14.34
C LEU A 74 -8.28 -0.31 -13.42
N SER A 75 -9.15 -0.68 -12.48
CA SER A 75 -9.73 0.27 -11.52
C SER A 75 -8.68 0.88 -10.58
N ASP A 76 -7.63 0.13 -10.28
CA ASP A 76 -6.58 0.51 -9.33
C ASP A 76 -5.21 0.10 -9.86
N SER A 77 -4.39 1.11 -10.12
CA SER A 77 -3.04 1.00 -10.66
C SER A 77 -1.99 1.50 -9.64
N HIS A 78 -2.27 1.38 -8.35
CA HIS A 78 -1.22 1.46 -7.34
C HIS A 78 -0.27 0.26 -7.44
N ALA A 79 1.02 0.49 -7.22
CA ALA A 79 2.07 -0.52 -7.33
C ALA A 79 1.75 -1.78 -6.51
N GLU A 80 1.25 -1.61 -5.28
CA GLU A 80 0.92 -2.69 -4.36
C GLU A 80 -0.21 -3.57 -4.90
N ILE A 81 -1.13 -2.98 -5.67
CA ILE A 81 -2.27 -3.67 -6.26
C ILE A 81 -1.86 -4.35 -7.56
N LEU A 82 -1.07 -3.66 -8.39
CA LEU A 82 -0.58 -4.20 -9.65
C LEU A 82 0.37 -5.38 -9.43
N VAL A 83 1.27 -5.31 -8.44
CA VAL A 83 2.19 -6.40 -8.15
C VAL A 83 1.43 -7.66 -7.72
N ARG A 84 0.36 -7.52 -6.92
CA ARG A 84 -0.52 -8.65 -6.61
C ARG A 84 -1.15 -9.23 -7.88
N ARG A 85 -1.66 -8.40 -8.80
CA ARG A 85 -2.27 -8.89 -10.06
C ARG A 85 -1.24 -9.59 -10.94
N ALA A 86 -0.01 -9.07 -11.02
CA ALA A 86 1.10 -9.73 -11.70
C ALA A 86 1.43 -11.08 -11.04
N PHE A 87 1.42 -11.13 -9.70
CA PHE A 87 1.61 -12.36 -8.95
C PHE A 87 0.53 -13.41 -9.24
N LEU A 88 -0.73 -13.02 -9.44
CA LEU A 88 -1.77 -13.98 -9.86
C LEU A 88 -1.43 -14.66 -11.20
N ARG A 89 -0.84 -13.92 -12.15
CA ARG A 89 -0.39 -14.51 -13.43
C ARG A 89 0.73 -15.53 -13.20
N TYR A 90 1.69 -15.20 -12.33
CA TYR A 90 2.73 -16.14 -11.93
C TYR A 90 2.13 -17.40 -11.29
N LEU A 91 1.11 -17.28 -10.42
CA LEU A 91 0.43 -18.45 -9.84
C LEU A 91 -0.25 -19.32 -10.90
N TYR A 92 -0.94 -18.73 -11.88
CA TYR A 92 -1.51 -19.50 -12.99
C TYR A 92 -0.43 -20.23 -13.79
N GLU A 93 0.70 -19.59 -14.05
CA GLU A 93 1.83 -20.23 -14.72
C GLU A 93 2.39 -21.41 -13.92
N GLN A 94 2.51 -21.27 -12.59
CA GLN A 94 2.94 -22.36 -11.71
C GLN A 94 1.96 -23.53 -11.64
N ILE A 95 0.65 -23.27 -11.79
CA ILE A 95 -0.37 -24.31 -11.94
C ILE A 95 -0.24 -24.98 -13.31
N ASN A 96 -0.03 -24.22 -14.39
CA ASN A 96 0.18 -24.80 -15.71
C ASN A 96 1.40 -25.72 -15.75
N PHE A 97 2.51 -25.33 -15.13
CA PHE A 97 3.68 -26.22 -15.00
C PHE A 97 3.32 -27.50 -14.27
N LEU A 98 2.63 -27.40 -13.13
CA LEU A 98 2.20 -28.55 -12.35
C LEU A 98 1.33 -29.52 -13.16
N LEU A 99 0.38 -29.00 -13.94
CA LEU A 99 -0.56 -29.80 -14.72
C LEU A 99 0.03 -30.35 -16.03
N SER A 100 1.16 -29.80 -16.49
CA SER A 100 1.87 -30.23 -17.71
C SER A 100 3.05 -31.15 -17.39
N ASP A 101 3.05 -31.79 -16.22
CA ASP A 101 4.15 -32.63 -15.70
C ASP A 101 5.54 -31.93 -15.69
N SER A 102 5.53 -30.60 -15.65
CA SER A 102 6.71 -29.77 -15.51
C SER A 102 6.91 -29.39 -14.04
N LYS A 103 8.15 -29.03 -13.67
CA LYS A 103 8.45 -28.64 -12.30
C LYS A 103 7.80 -27.30 -11.94
N SER A 104 6.83 -27.34 -11.03
CA SER A 104 6.33 -26.16 -10.33
C SER A 104 7.22 -25.86 -9.12
N ASP A 105 7.61 -24.61 -8.92
CA ASP A 105 8.34 -24.17 -7.73
C ASP A 105 7.40 -23.93 -6.54
N VAL A 106 6.11 -23.69 -6.82
CA VAL A 106 5.13 -23.22 -5.83
C VAL A 106 4.16 -24.30 -5.39
N PHE A 107 3.76 -25.20 -6.29
CA PHE A 107 2.66 -26.10 -6.04
C PHE A 107 3.05 -27.57 -6.20
N THR A 108 2.36 -28.43 -5.45
CA THR A 108 2.41 -29.89 -5.57
C THR A 108 0.98 -30.43 -5.61
N ILE A 109 0.81 -31.68 -6.04
CA ILE A 109 -0.46 -32.40 -5.94
C ILE A 109 -0.39 -33.35 -4.75
N ASP A 110 -1.45 -33.40 -3.94
CA ASP A 110 -1.56 -34.35 -2.83
C ASP A 110 -2.25 -35.66 -3.22
N ASP A 111 -2.30 -36.61 -2.28
CA ASP A 111 -2.93 -37.92 -2.49
C ASP A 111 -4.42 -37.84 -2.85
N GLN A 112 -5.08 -36.72 -2.53
CA GLN A 112 -6.49 -36.45 -2.87
C GLN A 112 -6.64 -35.71 -4.22
N LYS A 113 -5.57 -35.61 -5.01
CA LYS A 113 -5.50 -34.86 -6.27
C LYS A 113 -5.81 -33.37 -6.13
N LYS A 114 -5.58 -32.79 -4.94
CA LYS A 114 -5.73 -31.36 -4.69
C LYS A 114 -4.39 -30.65 -4.80
N ILE A 115 -4.41 -29.43 -5.34
CA ILE A 115 -3.22 -28.60 -5.39
C ILE A 115 -2.92 -28.08 -3.98
N LYS A 116 -1.69 -28.30 -3.52
CA LYS A 116 -1.15 -27.76 -2.28
C LYS A 116 0.01 -26.81 -2.58
N ILE A 117 0.23 -25.87 -1.66
CA ILE A 117 1.43 -25.05 -1.68
C ILE A 117 2.61 -25.88 -1.16
N ASN A 118 3.78 -25.71 -1.77
CA ASN A 118 5.03 -26.28 -1.29
C ASN A 118 5.38 -25.68 0.08
N ASP A 119 5.62 -26.52 1.08
CA ASP A 119 5.91 -26.12 2.46
C ASP A 119 7.32 -25.55 2.65
N LYS A 120 8.18 -25.70 1.64
CA LYS A 120 9.58 -25.24 1.63
C LYS A 120 9.75 -23.86 1.00
N ILE A 121 8.67 -23.11 0.85
CA ILE A 121 8.71 -21.76 0.28
C ILE A 121 7.94 -20.75 1.12
N SER A 122 8.33 -19.48 0.99
CA SER A 122 7.60 -18.34 1.55
C SER A 122 7.58 -17.19 0.54
N PHE A 123 6.53 -16.36 0.61
CA PHE A 123 6.41 -15.16 -0.22
C PHE A 123 6.60 -13.92 0.63
N HIS A 124 7.38 -12.98 0.11
CA HIS A 124 7.73 -11.74 0.79
C HIS A 124 7.32 -10.56 -0.09
N PHE A 125 6.58 -9.62 0.50
CA PHE A 125 6.10 -8.44 -0.19
C PHE A 125 7.07 -7.28 0.03
N PHE A 126 7.34 -6.51 -1.02
CA PHE A 126 8.11 -5.28 -0.96
C PHE A 126 7.28 -4.11 -1.46
N THR A 127 7.38 -2.96 -0.80
CA THR A 127 6.89 -1.68 -1.30
C THR A 127 7.87 -0.56 -0.97
N SER A 128 8.16 0.32 -1.93
CA SER A 128 9.08 1.43 -1.73
C SER A 128 8.51 2.54 -0.84
N GLN A 129 7.21 2.47 -0.51
CA GLN A 129 6.53 3.39 0.39
C GLN A 129 5.52 2.67 1.28
N THR A 130 5.21 3.24 2.45
CA THR A 130 4.10 2.78 3.29
C THR A 130 2.79 2.72 2.50
N PRO A 131 2.01 1.63 2.62
CA PRO A 131 0.73 1.51 1.93
C PRO A 131 -0.19 2.68 2.26
N CYS A 132 -0.79 3.29 1.23
CA CYS A 132 -1.70 4.42 1.47
C CYS A 132 -2.89 4.00 2.33
N GLY A 133 -3.41 4.94 3.13
CA GLY A 133 -4.52 4.69 4.06
C GLY A 133 -4.04 4.73 5.50
N ASP A 134 -4.52 3.80 6.32
CA ASP A 134 -4.25 3.78 7.76
C ASP A 134 -2.78 3.56 8.13
N CYS A 135 -2.03 2.78 7.34
CA CYS A 135 -0.61 2.48 7.61
C CYS A 135 0.28 3.72 7.50
N SER A 136 -0.15 4.75 6.75
CA SER A 136 0.63 5.98 6.54
C SER A 136 0.24 7.11 7.49
N ILE A 137 -0.51 6.82 8.57
CA ILE A 137 -0.96 7.79 9.57
C ILE A 137 -0.25 7.51 10.89
N PHE A 138 0.82 8.26 11.16
CA PHE A 138 1.60 8.15 12.40
C PHE A 138 2.41 9.41 12.64
N LEU A 139 2.89 9.58 13.87
CA LEU A 139 3.67 10.75 14.27
C LEU A 139 4.92 10.89 13.41
N LYS A 140 5.21 12.12 13.00
CA LYS A 140 6.53 12.47 12.50
C LYS A 140 7.50 12.61 13.69
N GLU A 141 8.79 12.56 13.39
CA GLU A 141 9.81 13.01 14.35
C GLU A 141 9.53 14.46 14.76
N GLU A 142 9.91 14.83 15.98
CA GLU A 142 9.63 16.16 16.52
C GLU A 142 10.43 17.22 15.75
N PHE A 143 9.77 18.29 15.32
CA PHE A 143 10.41 19.43 14.64
C PHE A 143 10.13 20.73 15.38
N TYR A 144 11.07 21.66 15.30
CA TYR A 144 10.91 23.00 15.84
C TYR A 144 10.02 23.85 14.91
N GLU A 145 9.30 24.81 15.49
CA GLU A 145 8.40 25.71 14.76
C GLU A 145 9.07 26.39 13.54
N ASP A 146 10.34 26.76 13.68
CA ASP A 146 11.13 27.42 12.63
C ASP A 146 11.51 26.46 11.48
N ASP A 147 11.45 25.15 11.71
CA ASP A 147 11.76 24.08 10.74
C ASP A 147 10.48 23.44 10.15
N ALA A 148 9.30 23.91 10.57
CA ALA A 148 8.03 23.34 10.12
C ALA A 148 7.84 23.60 8.61
N PRO A 149 7.52 22.56 7.80
CA PRO A 149 7.16 22.79 6.41
C PRO A 149 5.95 23.73 6.38
N PRO A 150 5.94 24.75 5.49
CA PRO A 150 4.86 25.74 5.47
C PRO A 150 3.52 25.03 5.40
N ALA A 151 2.59 25.43 6.26
CA ALA A 151 1.23 24.91 6.23
C ALA A 151 0.75 24.94 4.79
N LYS A 152 0.35 23.79 4.23
CA LYS A 152 -0.24 23.73 2.89
C LYS A 152 -1.30 24.81 2.84
N ILE A 153 -1.05 25.85 2.04
CA ILE A 153 -1.89 27.04 1.96
C ILE A 153 -3.32 26.56 1.73
N ILE A 154 -4.15 26.66 2.77
CA ILE A 154 -5.57 26.47 2.67
C ILE A 154 -6.05 27.67 1.87
N LYS A 155 -6.79 27.45 0.77
CA LYS A 155 -7.60 28.52 0.18
C LYS A 155 -8.63 28.92 1.24
N CYS A 156 -8.31 29.94 2.03
CA CYS A 156 -9.30 30.60 2.86
C CYS A 156 -10.25 31.35 1.92
N ASP A 157 -11.54 30.99 1.95
CA ASP A 157 -12.57 31.90 1.48
C ASP A 157 -12.53 33.13 2.38
N TYR A 158 -12.15 34.25 1.76
CA TYR A 158 -11.87 35.51 2.41
C TYR A 158 -13.18 36.17 2.82
N ASN A 159 -13.71 35.84 4.01
CA ASN A 159 -14.80 36.61 4.63
C ASN A 159 -14.96 36.33 6.13
N ASN A 160 -13.88 36.38 6.91
CA ASN A 160 -13.98 36.71 8.33
C ASN A 160 -12.73 37.46 8.76
N ARG A 161 -12.89 38.78 8.97
CA ARG A 161 -11.90 39.64 9.61
C ARG A 161 -11.84 39.25 11.08
N VAL A 162 -10.70 38.75 11.53
CA VAL A 162 -10.36 38.69 12.96
C VAL A 162 -9.30 39.76 13.20
N GLU A 163 -9.64 40.70 14.06
CA GLU A 163 -8.79 41.81 14.49
C GLU A 163 -7.53 41.27 15.16
N THR A 164 -6.37 41.75 14.70
CA THR A 164 -5.07 41.52 15.32
C THR A 164 -4.97 42.31 16.61
N ILE A 165 -4.97 41.61 17.74
CA ILE A 165 -4.49 42.13 19.01
C ILE A 165 -2.96 41.94 19.02
N GLU A 166 -2.23 43.04 18.87
CA GLU A 166 -0.79 43.07 19.11
C GLU A 166 -0.53 42.91 20.62
N SER A 167 0.19 41.85 21.00
CA SER A 167 0.84 41.79 22.30
C SER A 167 2.34 41.55 22.11
N ASN A 168 3.09 42.48 22.68
CA ASN A 168 4.55 42.54 22.67
C ASN A 168 5.14 41.57 23.69
N THR A 169 6.36 41.12 23.35
CA THR A 169 7.42 40.54 24.20
C THR A 169 7.10 39.29 25.02
N ASP A 170 7.66 38.16 24.61
CA ASP A 170 8.58 37.39 25.46
C ASP A 170 9.31 36.30 24.65
N LYS A 171 10.47 35.87 25.16
CA LYS A 171 11.35 34.84 24.57
C LYS A 171 10.50 33.68 24.02
N LYS A 172 10.46 33.50 22.69
CA LYS A 172 9.83 32.32 22.08
C LYS A 172 10.62 31.08 22.51
N GLU A 173 10.15 30.42 23.56
CA GLU A 173 10.53 29.03 23.81
C GLU A 173 10.24 28.25 22.53
N LYS A 174 11.23 27.50 22.05
CA LYS A 174 11.09 26.69 20.83
C LYS A 174 9.93 25.70 21.02
N GLN A 175 8.77 26.03 20.47
CA GLN A 175 7.59 25.20 20.63
C GLN A 175 7.72 23.97 19.73
N ILE A 176 7.70 22.78 20.34
CA ILE A 176 7.75 21.52 19.61
C ILE A 176 6.38 21.30 18.96
N ILE A 177 6.33 21.29 17.62
CA ILE A 177 5.10 20.93 16.91
C ILE A 177 5.07 19.42 16.70
N LYS A 178 4.04 18.77 17.24
CA LYS A 178 3.72 17.38 16.91
C LYS A 178 2.82 17.34 15.68
N ASP A 179 3.27 16.64 14.65
CA ASP A 179 2.53 16.45 13.41
C ASP A 179 2.53 14.96 13.01
N ILE A 180 1.69 14.61 12.04
CA ILE A 180 1.56 13.26 11.51
C ILE A 180 1.92 13.19 10.02
N TYR A 181 2.44 12.04 9.60
CA TYR A 181 2.35 11.64 8.20
C TYR A 181 0.87 11.51 7.81
N ARG A 182 0.50 12.15 6.70
CA ARG A 182 -0.90 12.25 6.24
C ARG A 182 -1.13 11.37 5.03
N THR A 183 -2.36 10.90 4.89
CA THR A 183 -2.80 10.14 3.72
C THR A 183 -3.69 10.98 2.81
N GLY A 184 -3.58 10.77 1.50
CA GLY A 184 -4.55 11.29 0.54
C GLY A 184 -5.86 10.47 0.51
N ALA A 185 -5.88 9.30 1.15
CA ALA A 185 -7.06 8.43 1.20
C ALA A 185 -8.08 8.96 2.22
N LYS A 186 -9.34 9.03 1.81
CA LYS A 186 -10.43 9.63 2.62
C LYS A 186 -11.23 8.54 3.32
N CYS A 187 -11.68 8.77 4.55
CA CYS A 187 -12.64 7.88 5.21
C CYS A 187 -13.85 7.63 4.31
N ILE A 188 -14.34 6.38 4.26
CA ILE A 188 -15.56 6.08 3.53
C ILE A 188 -16.76 6.71 4.26
N LYS A 189 -17.78 7.13 3.50
CA LYS A 189 -18.93 7.86 4.05
C LYS A 189 -19.73 7.07 5.09
N SER A 190 -19.68 5.73 5.05
CA SER A 190 -20.39 4.85 5.98
C SER A 190 -19.65 4.62 7.30
N GLU A 191 -18.41 5.10 7.44
CA GLU A 191 -17.67 4.99 8.70
C GLU A 191 -18.19 5.99 9.72
N LYS A 192 -18.31 5.53 10.97
CA LYS A 192 -18.77 6.36 12.10
C LYS A 192 -17.81 7.52 12.37
N CYS A 193 -16.51 7.25 12.26
CA CYS A 193 -15.46 8.25 12.50
C CYS A 193 -14.97 8.81 11.16
N GLN A 194 -14.89 10.14 11.09
CA GLN A 194 -14.37 10.88 9.93
C GLN A 194 -13.17 11.73 10.35
N ASP A 195 -12.30 12.05 9.39
CA ASP A 195 -11.17 12.95 9.64
C ASP A 195 -11.70 14.35 10.04
N PRO A 196 -11.33 14.90 11.22
CA PRO A 196 -11.83 16.20 11.67
C PRO A 196 -11.08 17.37 11.02
N HIS A 197 -9.95 17.10 10.34
CA HIS A 197 -9.13 18.10 9.63
C HIS A 197 -8.60 19.23 10.53
N LEU A 198 -8.43 18.94 11.82
CA LEU A 198 -7.82 19.86 12.78
C LEU A 198 -6.29 19.93 12.60
N PRO A 199 -5.61 20.97 13.12
CA PRO A 199 -4.15 21.09 13.01
C PRO A 199 -3.37 19.93 13.67
N GLY A 200 -2.17 19.68 13.15
CA GLY A 200 -1.20 18.73 13.72
C GLY A 200 -1.72 17.29 13.82
N ILE A 201 -1.49 16.67 14.97
CA ILE A 201 -1.85 15.27 15.26
C ILE A 201 -3.35 14.97 15.17
N ASN A 202 -4.19 16.00 15.30
CA ASN A 202 -5.65 15.85 15.28
C ASN A 202 -6.22 15.87 13.86
N TYR A 203 -5.40 15.89 12.80
CA TYR A 203 -5.91 16.01 11.43
C TYR A 203 -6.67 14.76 10.95
N HIS A 204 -6.15 13.58 11.25
CA HIS A 204 -6.73 12.30 10.82
C HIS A 204 -7.20 11.46 12.01
N VAL A 205 -8.26 10.69 11.80
CA VAL A 205 -8.60 9.54 12.67
C VAL A 205 -7.91 8.27 12.14
N VAL A 206 -7.60 7.33 13.03
CA VAL A 206 -7.06 6.00 12.65
C VAL A 206 -8.11 4.92 12.86
N GLY A 207 -8.06 3.86 12.05
CA GLY A 207 -9.00 2.72 12.13
C GLY A 207 -10.00 2.62 10.96
N PRO A 208 -10.74 3.69 10.61
CA PRO A 208 -11.76 3.63 9.55
C PRO A 208 -11.23 3.12 8.20
N LEU A 209 -12.11 2.47 7.44
CA LEU A 209 -11.87 2.15 6.04
C LEU A 209 -11.75 3.43 5.20
N ARG A 210 -10.85 3.43 4.22
CA ARG A 210 -10.56 4.61 3.40
C ARG A 210 -10.63 4.30 1.91
N THR A 211 -11.12 5.23 1.11
CA THR A 211 -10.99 5.21 -0.36
C THR A 211 -9.79 6.03 -0.81
N LYS A 212 -9.14 5.57 -1.88
CA LYS A 212 -8.03 6.28 -2.51
C LYS A 212 -8.52 7.63 -3.09
N PRO A 213 -7.61 8.61 -3.24
CA PRO A 213 -7.92 9.78 -4.04
C PRO A 213 -8.01 9.38 -5.54
N GLY A 214 -8.99 9.91 -6.26
CA GLY A 214 -9.08 9.78 -7.72
C GLY A 214 -8.42 10.95 -8.45
N ARG A 215 -8.29 10.88 -9.78
CA ARG A 215 -7.91 12.05 -10.60
C ARG A 215 -9.15 12.94 -10.80
N GLY A 216 -9.31 13.93 -9.94
CA GLY A 216 -10.50 14.79 -9.93
C GLY A 216 -11.67 14.08 -9.25
N ASN A 217 -12.40 13.24 -9.99
CA ASN A 217 -13.54 12.50 -9.44
C ASN A 217 -13.08 11.41 -8.46
N PRO A 218 -13.73 11.25 -7.29
CA PRO A 218 -13.38 10.20 -6.32
C PRO A 218 -13.42 8.80 -6.94
N THR A 219 -12.52 7.92 -6.53
CA THR A 219 -12.54 6.51 -6.92
C THR A 219 -13.36 5.67 -5.93
N LEU A 220 -13.85 4.51 -6.38
CA LEU A 220 -14.46 3.50 -5.52
C LEU A 220 -13.40 2.55 -4.89
N SER A 221 -12.14 2.68 -5.29
CA SER A 221 -11.06 1.82 -4.80
C SER A 221 -10.70 2.14 -3.35
N LEU A 222 -10.76 1.11 -2.48
CA LEU A 222 -10.23 1.19 -1.12
C LEU A 222 -8.71 1.41 -1.10
N SER A 223 -8.21 1.92 0.03
CA SER A 223 -6.80 2.18 0.28
C SER A 223 -5.95 0.90 0.20
N CYS A 224 -4.64 1.04 -0.03
CA CYS A 224 -3.75 -0.12 -0.05
C CYS A 224 -3.70 -0.81 1.33
N SER A 225 -3.74 -0.03 2.42
CA SER A 225 -3.85 -0.55 3.78
C SER A 225 -5.06 -1.48 3.95
N ASP A 226 -6.25 -1.05 3.54
CA ASP A 226 -7.48 -1.85 3.65
C ASP A 226 -7.43 -3.10 2.77
N LYS A 227 -6.88 -2.98 1.55
CA LYS A 227 -6.74 -4.10 0.62
C LYS A 227 -5.73 -5.14 1.13
N MET A 228 -4.61 -4.70 1.66
CA MET A 228 -3.60 -5.59 2.25
C MET A 228 -4.12 -6.27 3.51
N ALA A 229 -4.87 -5.57 4.35
CA ALA A 229 -5.55 -6.20 5.49
C ALA A 229 -6.50 -7.33 5.06
N LYS A 230 -7.30 -7.10 4.00
CA LYS A 230 -8.13 -8.15 3.40
C LYS A 230 -7.30 -9.35 2.93
N TRP A 231 -6.12 -9.12 2.33
CA TRP A 231 -5.26 -10.20 1.86
C TRP A 231 -4.62 -10.99 2.99
N ASN A 232 -4.29 -10.36 4.12
CA ASN A 232 -3.78 -11.05 5.31
C ASN A 232 -4.80 -12.06 5.88
N LEU A 233 -6.09 -11.75 5.75
CA LEU A 233 -7.18 -12.61 6.18
C LEU A 233 -7.51 -13.70 5.15
N LEU A 234 -7.83 -13.30 3.91
CA LEU A 234 -8.39 -14.19 2.88
C LEU A 234 -7.34 -14.84 1.96
N GLY A 235 -6.09 -14.36 2.03
CA GLY A 235 -5.03 -14.68 1.09
C GLY A 235 -5.02 -13.78 -0.15
N VAL A 236 -3.88 -13.74 -0.83
CA VAL A 236 -3.65 -12.86 -2.00
C VAL A 236 -4.25 -13.41 -3.29
N GLN A 237 -4.52 -14.71 -3.39
CA GLN A 237 -4.94 -15.41 -4.61
C GLN A 237 -6.27 -14.91 -5.20
N GLY A 238 -7.18 -14.40 -4.36
CA GLY A 238 -8.53 -13.99 -4.79
C GLY A 238 -9.47 -15.16 -5.05
N SER A 239 -10.73 -14.85 -5.38
CA SER A 239 -11.82 -15.83 -5.41
C SER A 239 -11.67 -16.92 -6.49
N LEU A 240 -11.25 -16.53 -7.70
CA LEU A 240 -11.17 -17.50 -8.81
C LEU A 240 -10.11 -18.56 -8.56
N LEU A 241 -8.92 -18.14 -8.12
CA LEU A 241 -7.84 -19.08 -7.78
C LEU A 241 -8.15 -19.86 -6.50
N SER A 242 -8.90 -19.33 -5.54
CA SER A 242 -9.23 -20.07 -4.31
C SER A 242 -10.09 -21.32 -4.54
N ILE A 243 -10.66 -21.49 -5.74
CA ILE A 243 -11.34 -22.73 -6.13
C ILE A 243 -10.32 -23.86 -6.35
N LEU A 244 -9.10 -23.51 -6.80
CA LEU A 244 -8.07 -24.46 -7.21
C LEU A 244 -6.97 -24.64 -6.15
N ILE A 245 -6.61 -23.57 -5.44
CA ILE A 245 -5.44 -23.53 -4.56
C ILE A 245 -5.79 -23.03 -3.15
N PRO A 246 -5.03 -23.45 -2.11
CA PRO A 246 -5.22 -22.93 -0.76
C PRO A 246 -4.90 -21.42 -0.67
N PRO A 247 -5.37 -20.74 0.40
CA PRO A 247 -5.01 -19.35 0.64
C PRO A 247 -3.50 -19.12 0.75
N ILE A 248 -2.98 -18.13 0.02
CA ILE A 248 -1.56 -17.75 0.07
C ILE A 248 -1.42 -16.46 0.86
N LYS A 249 -0.52 -16.45 1.86
CA LYS A 249 -0.20 -15.27 2.66
C LYS A 249 1.23 -14.80 2.38
N MET A 250 1.49 -13.53 2.66
CA MET A 250 2.84 -12.98 2.66
C MET A 250 3.44 -13.21 4.05
N GLU A 251 4.63 -13.79 4.09
CA GLU A 251 5.39 -14.03 5.31
C GLU A 251 5.90 -12.71 5.90
N THR A 252 6.38 -11.81 5.04
CA THR A 252 6.83 -10.48 5.44
C THR A 252 6.34 -9.40 4.48
N ILE A 253 6.25 -8.18 5.00
CA ILE A 253 6.02 -6.96 4.22
C ILE A 253 7.17 -6.01 4.53
N VAL A 254 8.01 -5.75 3.54
CA VAL A 254 9.17 -4.87 3.59
C VAL A 254 8.79 -3.50 3.03
N VAL A 255 9.11 -2.45 3.78
CA VAL A 255 8.95 -1.05 3.35
C VAL A 255 10.33 -0.48 3.07
N GLY A 256 10.52 0.17 1.92
CA GLY A 256 11.82 0.73 1.52
C GLY A 256 12.34 1.80 2.49
N GLY A 257 13.64 1.80 2.77
CA GLY A 257 14.27 2.62 3.82
C GLY A 257 14.15 4.14 3.66
N ASN A 258 13.90 4.64 2.44
CA ASN A 258 13.66 6.07 2.20
C ASN A 258 12.18 6.48 2.42
N SER A 259 11.35 5.58 2.96
CA SER A 259 9.96 5.88 3.32
C SER A 259 9.84 5.98 4.84
N PRO A 260 9.10 6.96 5.36
CA PRO A 260 8.69 6.99 6.75
C PRO A 260 8.09 5.64 7.16
N PHE A 261 8.45 5.10 8.32
CA PHE A 261 7.96 3.80 8.77
C PHE A 261 7.56 3.84 10.25
N SER A 262 6.44 3.21 10.57
CA SER A 262 6.01 2.94 11.94
C SER A 262 5.43 1.53 12.00
N LEU A 263 6.09 0.66 12.77
CA LEU A 263 5.61 -0.72 12.98
C LEU A 263 4.19 -0.71 13.57
N GLU A 264 3.94 0.15 14.56
CA GLU A 264 2.62 0.26 15.17
C GLU A 264 1.53 0.63 14.15
N ALA A 265 1.81 1.59 13.26
CA ALA A 265 0.87 2.00 12.22
C ALA A 265 0.64 0.90 11.18
N MET A 266 1.70 0.20 10.79
CA MET A 266 1.62 -0.96 9.90
C MET A 266 0.75 -2.06 10.51
N GLU A 267 1.02 -2.46 11.76
CA GLU A 267 0.24 -3.50 12.44
C GLU A 267 -1.22 -3.09 12.64
N ARG A 268 -1.47 -1.83 13.02
CA ARG A 268 -2.82 -1.26 13.13
C ARG A 268 -3.56 -1.35 11.80
N GLY A 269 -2.98 -0.82 10.73
CA GLY A 269 -3.61 -0.76 9.42
C GLY A 269 -3.82 -2.13 8.78
N LEU A 270 -2.91 -3.08 9.04
CA LEU A 270 -2.92 -4.39 8.41
C LEU A 270 -3.72 -5.46 9.16
N TYR A 271 -3.86 -5.39 10.48
CA TYR A 271 -4.64 -6.39 11.22
C TYR A 271 -5.19 -5.95 12.59
N LYS A 272 -4.49 -5.14 13.40
CA LYS A 272 -4.92 -4.89 14.80
C LYS A 272 -6.23 -4.11 14.91
N ARG A 273 -6.56 -3.26 13.93
CA ARG A 273 -7.80 -2.43 13.97
C ARG A 273 -9.10 -3.20 13.76
N PHE A 274 -9.03 -4.49 13.45
CA PHE A 274 -10.20 -5.36 13.27
C PHE A 274 -10.49 -6.25 14.48
N ASN A 275 -9.64 -6.21 15.51
CA ASN A 275 -9.88 -6.95 16.75
C ASN A 275 -10.83 -6.13 17.66
N GLU A 276 -11.90 -6.77 18.12
CA GLU A 276 -13.05 -6.18 18.84
C GLU A 276 -12.71 -5.44 20.16
N LYS A 277 -11.46 -5.42 20.60
CA LYS A 277 -11.04 -4.83 21.90
C LYS A 277 -10.60 -3.36 21.82
N ARG A 278 -10.89 -2.62 20.73
CA ARG A 278 -10.31 -1.27 20.51
C ARG A 278 -11.28 -0.17 20.09
N TYR A 279 -12.60 -0.39 20.14
CA TYR A 279 -13.61 0.66 19.97
C TYR A 279 -14.58 0.66 21.14
#